data_AF-A0A943K2R8-F1
#
_entry.id   AF-A0A943K2R8-F1
#
_cell.length_a   1.000
_cell.length_b   1.000
_cell.length_c   1.000
_cell.angle_alpha   90.00
_cell.angle_beta   90.00
_cell.angle_gamma   90.00
#
_symmetry.space_group_name_H-M   'P 1'
#
loop_
_entity.id
_entity.type
_entity.pdbx_description
1 polymer ?
#
loop_
_entity_poly.entity_id
_entity_poly.type
_entity_poly.pdbx_seq_one_letter_code
_entity_poly.pdbx_strand_id
1 'polypeptide(L)'
;MAKVSYQRDLLDLYEDPTDFFKKCLYLKITNHKNICTFKGKKINLSPRLFTALFMMAEDCSKTHQLDTIDRDNGAAPDNERQIAARINKAFKETGFKKNIVKKEIRAGYCINLDVIQDEFIITTRK
;
A
#
# COMPACT_ATOMS: atom_id res chain seq x y z
N MET A 1 -4.89 2.75 -24.26
CA MET A 1 -3.44 2.50 -24.14
C MET A 1 -3.25 1.15 -23.47
N ALA A 2 -2.66 0.20 -24.19
CA ALA A 2 -2.44 -1.16 -23.71
C ALA A 2 -1.43 -1.16 -22.56
N LYS A 3 -1.85 -1.62 -21.37
CA LYS A 3 -0.96 -1.98 -20.25
C LYS A 3 -0.23 -3.27 -20.63
N VAL A 4 0.69 -3.15 -21.58
CA VAL A 4 1.59 -4.22 -22.01
C VAL A 4 2.54 -4.52 -20.84
N SER A 5 2.58 -5.79 -20.42
CA SER A 5 3.64 -6.53 -19.72
C SER A 5 4.78 -5.82 -18.95
N TYR A 6 4.53 -4.71 -18.23
CA TYR A 6 5.54 -3.98 -17.44
C TYR A 6 6.36 -4.82 -16.44
N GLN A 7 5.92 -6.04 -16.12
CA GLN A 7 6.66 -6.96 -15.24
C GLN A 7 7.88 -7.63 -15.88
N ARG A 8 7.96 -7.75 -17.21
CA ARG A 8 9.19 -8.24 -17.87
C ARG A 8 10.17 -7.09 -18.14
N ASP A 9 9.66 -5.93 -18.54
CA ASP A 9 10.51 -4.79 -18.90
C ASP A 9 11.23 -4.15 -17.70
N LEU A 10 10.66 -4.19 -16.49
CA LEU A 10 11.33 -3.67 -15.27
C LEU A 10 12.54 -4.51 -14.83
N LEU A 11 12.60 -5.79 -15.21
CA LEU A 11 13.75 -6.66 -14.93
C LEU A 11 14.91 -6.40 -15.89
N ASP A 12 14.61 -5.97 -17.13
CA ASP A 12 15.60 -5.67 -18.16
C ASP A 12 16.15 -4.23 -18.06
N LEU A 13 15.43 -3.31 -17.38
CA LEU A 13 15.81 -1.89 -17.27
C LEU A 13 16.79 -1.56 -16.11
N TYR A 14 16.90 -2.43 -15.10
CA TYR A 14 17.72 -2.19 -13.91
C TYR A 14 18.85 -3.21 -13.83
N GLU A 15 20.11 -2.73 -13.83
CA GLU A 15 21.35 -3.53 -13.78
C GLU A 15 21.41 -4.55 -12.62
N ASP A 16 20.62 -4.37 -11.56
CA ASP A 16 20.32 -5.40 -10.58
C ASP A 16 18.86 -5.25 -10.06
N PRO A 17 17.92 -6.13 -10.45
CA PRO A 17 16.53 -6.05 -10.01
C PRO A 17 16.39 -6.19 -8.48
N THR A 18 17.36 -6.80 -7.82
CA THR A 18 17.38 -7.01 -6.37
C THR A 18 17.48 -5.68 -5.62
N ASP A 19 18.24 -4.72 -6.14
CA ASP A 19 18.45 -3.42 -5.50
C ASP A 19 17.26 -2.49 -5.67
N PHE A 20 16.54 -2.61 -6.79
CA PHE A 20 15.28 -1.92 -6.99
C PHE A 20 14.21 -2.42 -6.00
N PHE A 21 14.04 -3.74 -5.83
CA PHE A 21 13.09 -4.29 -4.86
C PHE A 21 13.44 -3.97 -3.39
N LYS A 22 14.71 -3.69 -3.07
CA LYS A 22 15.13 -3.19 -1.75
C LYS A 22 14.69 -1.75 -1.48
N LYS A 23 14.27 -1.00 -2.50
CA LYS A 23 13.77 0.38 -2.37
C LYS A 23 12.23 0.45 -2.41
N CYS A 24 11.58 -0.53 -3.04
CA CYS A 24 10.16 -0.46 -3.39
C CYS A 24 9.18 -0.98 -2.34
N LEU A 25 7.94 -0.46 -2.42
CA LEU A 25 6.72 -1.11 -1.95
C LEU A 25 6.08 -1.80 -3.15
N TYR A 26 6.05 -3.12 -3.12
CA TYR A 26 5.49 -3.95 -4.16
C TYR A 26 4.20 -4.62 -3.69
N LEU A 27 3.11 -4.36 -4.41
CA LEU A 27 1.79 -4.91 -4.14
C LEU A 27 1.25 -5.62 -5.38
N LYS A 28 0.94 -6.91 -5.24
CA LYS A 28 0.38 -7.73 -6.32
C LYS A 28 -0.89 -8.45 -5.91
N ILE A 29 -1.94 -8.27 -6.70
CA ILE A 29 -3.14 -9.09 -6.67
C ILE A 29 -2.95 -10.24 -7.66
N THR A 30 -3.18 -11.46 -7.20
CA THR A 30 -3.28 -12.66 -8.03
C THR A 30 -4.57 -13.40 -7.70
N ASN A 31 -5.04 -14.26 -8.60
CA ASN A 31 -6.25 -15.09 -8.42
C ASN A 31 -6.27 -15.89 -7.10
N HIS A 32 -5.12 -16.19 -6.51
CA HIS A 32 -5.02 -17.05 -5.33
C HIS A 32 -4.49 -16.31 -4.09
N LYS A 33 -3.87 -15.13 -4.27
CA LYS A 33 -3.16 -14.46 -3.17
C LYS A 33 -2.85 -13.00 -3.42
N ASN A 34 -2.86 -12.25 -2.33
CA ASN A 34 -2.32 -10.89 -2.25
C ASN A 34 -0.86 -10.92 -1.75
N ILE A 35 0.04 -10.28 -2.47
CA ILE A 35 1.47 -10.19 -2.16
C ILE A 35 1.80 -8.75 -1.80
N CYS A 36 2.30 -8.53 -0.59
CA CYS A 36 2.85 -7.25 -0.15
C CYS A 36 4.31 -7.44 0.25
N THR A 37 5.21 -6.70 -0.38
CA THR A 37 6.63 -6.69 -0.08
C THR A 37 7.10 -5.25 0.05
N PHE A 38 7.89 -4.94 1.07
CA PHE A 38 8.50 -3.63 1.25
C PHE A 38 9.98 -3.79 1.52
N LYS A 39 10.81 -3.14 0.70
CA LYS A 39 12.28 -3.22 0.79
C LYS A 39 12.78 -4.67 0.84
N GLY A 40 12.27 -5.51 -0.06
CA GLY A 40 12.57 -6.94 -0.14
C GLY A 40 11.97 -7.82 0.97
N LYS A 41 11.29 -7.26 1.97
CA LYS A 41 10.66 -8.03 3.06
C LYS A 41 9.16 -8.21 2.82
N LYS A 42 8.68 -9.43 2.98
CA LYS A 42 7.25 -9.74 2.90
C LYS A 42 6.51 -9.18 4.11
N ILE A 43 5.41 -8.47 3.85
CA ILE A 43 4.50 -7.95 4.87
C ILE A 43 3.22 -8.77 4.83
N ASN A 44 2.86 -9.36 5.96
CA ASN A 44 1.60 -10.10 6.06
C ASN A 44 0.47 -9.13 6.42
N LEU A 45 -0.45 -8.93 5.47
CA LEU A 45 -1.65 -8.12 5.66
C LEU A 45 -2.89 -9.00 5.50
N SER A 46 -3.92 -8.75 6.30
CA SER A 46 -5.23 -9.34 6.04
C SER A 46 -5.79 -8.81 4.71
N PRO A 47 -6.71 -9.53 4.04
CA PRO A 47 -7.25 -9.10 2.76
C PRO A 47 -7.77 -7.65 2.77
N ARG A 48 -8.47 -7.25 3.82
CA ARG A 48 -8.99 -5.87 3.98
C ARG A 48 -7.88 -4.82 4.05
N LEU A 49 -6.84 -5.06 4.85
CA LEU A 49 -5.72 -4.12 4.99
C LEU A 49 -4.90 -4.04 3.71
N PHE A 50 -4.74 -5.18 3.02
CA PHE A 50 -4.09 -5.22 1.72
C PHE A 50 -4.86 -4.38 0.70
N THR A 51 -6.17 -4.59 0.57
CA THR A 51 -6.99 -3.83 -0.39
C THR A 51 -6.91 -2.33 -0.12
N ALA A 52 -7.01 -1.90 1.14
CA ALA A 52 -6.86 -0.48 1.49
C ALA A 52 -5.50 0.07 1.07
N LEU A 53 -4.40 -0.64 1.37
CA LEU A 53 -3.06 -0.23 0.96
C LEU A 53 -2.87 -0.23 -0.56
N PHE A 54 -3.44 -1.22 -1.25
CA PHE A 54 -3.41 -1.32 -2.70
C PHE A 54 -4.12 -0.13 -3.36
N MET A 55 -5.29 0.25 -2.87
CA MET A 55 -6.02 1.41 -3.38
C MET A 55 -5.27 2.72 -3.13
N MET A 56 -4.62 2.88 -1.98
CA MET A 56 -3.75 4.05 -1.74
C MET A 56 -2.52 4.06 -2.66
N ALA A 57 -1.97 2.89 -2.97
CA ALA A 57 -0.79 2.76 -3.83
C ALA A 57 -1.10 2.98 -5.31
N GLU A 58 -2.31 2.63 -5.77
CA GLU A 58 -2.75 2.91 -7.14
C GLU A 58 -2.95 4.41 -7.40
N ASP A 59 -3.25 5.20 -6.36
CA ASP A 59 -3.37 6.65 -6.45
C ASP A 59 -2.86 7.33 -5.17
N CYS A 60 -1.54 7.58 -5.14
CA CYS A 60 -0.87 8.20 -4.00
C CYS A 60 -1.21 9.69 -3.84
N SER A 61 -1.83 10.31 -4.84
CA SER A 61 -2.24 11.72 -4.80
C SER A 61 -3.54 11.92 -4.01
N LYS A 62 -4.32 10.86 -3.85
CA LYS A 62 -5.63 10.91 -3.18
C LYS A 62 -5.53 10.53 -1.72
N THR A 63 -6.30 11.25 -0.92
CA THR A 63 -6.64 10.79 0.43
C THR A 63 -7.76 9.78 0.30
N HIS A 64 -7.52 8.56 0.76
CA HIS A 64 -8.57 7.56 0.87
C HIS A 64 -9.43 7.92 2.08
N GLN A 65 -10.66 8.36 1.82
CA GLN A 65 -11.61 8.68 2.89
C GLN A 65 -12.04 7.38 3.56
N LEU A 66 -12.25 7.44 4.88
CA LEU A 66 -12.99 6.38 5.56
C LEU A 66 -14.36 6.31 4.87
N ASP A 67 -14.85 5.11 4.55
CA ASP A 67 -16.21 4.98 4.04
C ASP A 67 -17.10 5.56 5.14
N THR A 68 -17.63 6.76 4.89
CA THR A 68 -18.79 7.26 5.61
C THR A 68 -19.91 6.33 5.18
N ILE A 69 -19.98 5.14 5.81
CA ILE A 69 -21.19 4.36 5.86
C ILE A 69 -22.19 5.31 6.51
N ASP A 70 -23.01 5.90 5.65
CA ASP A 70 -24.09 6.80 6.02
C ASP A 70 -24.95 6.05 7.04
N ARG A 71 -24.79 6.43 8.30
CA ARG A 71 -25.60 5.97 9.42
C ARG A 71 -25.84 7.20 10.26
N ASP A 72 -27.11 7.39 10.59
CA ASP A 72 -27.72 8.53 11.28
C ASP A 72 -27.05 9.01 12.60
N ASN A 73 -25.90 8.46 12.99
CA ASN A 73 -25.16 8.79 14.21
C ASN A 73 -23.69 9.26 13.99
N GLY A 74 -23.28 9.58 12.76
CA GLY A 74 -22.06 10.39 12.51
C GLY A 74 -20.70 9.80 12.91
N ALA A 75 -20.64 8.53 13.36
CA ALA A 75 -19.40 7.88 13.76
C ALA A 75 -19.03 6.75 12.79
N ALA A 76 -17.98 6.94 11.99
CA ALA A 76 -17.34 5.87 11.25
C ALA A 76 -16.94 4.72 12.21
N PRO A 77 -17.19 3.45 11.87
CA PRO A 77 -16.90 2.32 12.75
C PRO A 77 -15.40 2.28 13.10
N ASP A 78 -15.09 2.03 14.38
CA ASP A 78 -13.72 2.02 14.91
C ASP A 78 -12.71 1.19 14.09
N ASN A 79 -13.20 0.16 13.39
CA ASN A 79 -12.40 -0.66 12.50
C ASN A 79 -11.78 0.09 11.32
N GLU A 80 -12.44 1.10 10.77
CA GLU A 80 -11.90 1.88 9.65
C GLU A 80 -10.88 2.91 10.14
N ARG A 81 -11.18 3.56 11.27
CA ARG A 81 -10.26 4.48 11.95
C ARG A 81 -8.92 3.82 12.30
N GLN A 82 -8.89 2.49 12.41
CA GLN A 82 -7.71 1.70 12.72
C GLN A 82 -6.96 1.15 11.49
N ILE A 83 -7.43 1.33 10.24
CA ILE A 83 -6.78 0.76 9.05
C ILE A 83 -5.32 1.20 8.94
N ALA A 84 -5.06 2.51 8.98
CA ALA A 84 -3.70 3.06 8.93
C ALA A 84 -2.83 2.54 10.08
N ALA A 85 -3.37 2.48 11.29
CA ALA A 85 -2.66 1.97 12.47
C ALA A 85 -2.31 0.49 12.34
N ARG A 86 -3.24 -0.34 11.84
CA ARG A 86 -3.05 -1.79 11.64
C ARG A 86 -2.08 -2.09 10.51
N ILE A 87 -2.13 -1.34 9.41
CA ILE A 87 -1.11 -1.42 8.35
C ILE A 87 0.26 -1.09 8.96
N ASN A 88 0.41 0.08 9.60
CA ASN A 88 1.68 0.48 10.20
C ASN A 88 2.19 -0.53 11.25
N LYS A 89 1.30 -1.18 12.01
CA LYS A 89 1.66 -2.25 12.94
C LYS A 89 2.30 -3.43 12.23
N ALA A 90 1.72 -3.92 11.13
CA ALA A 90 2.30 -5.03 10.35
C ALA A 90 3.69 -4.69 9.77
N PHE A 91 3.90 -3.43 9.37
CA PHE A 91 5.22 -2.96 8.94
C PHE A 91 6.22 -2.87 10.11
N LYS A 92 5.78 -2.47 11.30
CA LYS A 92 6.62 -2.46 12.51
C LYS A 92 7.01 -3.86 12.95
N GLU A 93 6.10 -4.83 12.88
CA GLU A 93 6.35 -6.24 13.19
C GLU A 93 7.41 -6.87 12.27
N THR A 94 7.62 -6.33 11.07
CA THR A 94 8.67 -6.74 10.13
C THR A 94 9.96 -5.91 10.23
N GLY A 95 10.01 -4.97 11.17
CA GLY A 95 11.17 -4.16 11.53
C GLY A 95 11.19 -2.73 10.99
N PHE A 96 10.14 -2.27 10.31
CA PHE A 96 10.06 -0.91 9.78
C PHE A 96 9.47 0.07 10.80
N LYS A 97 10.32 0.96 11.33
CA LYS A 97 9.92 1.89 12.40
C LYS A 97 9.05 3.06 11.91
N LYS A 98 9.24 3.49 10.67
CA LYS A 98 8.50 4.62 10.08
C LYS A 98 7.09 4.18 9.67
N ASN A 99 6.12 5.05 9.87
CA ASN A 99 4.73 4.81 9.43
C ASN A 99 4.64 4.96 7.91
N ILE A 100 4.23 3.90 7.21
CA ILE A 100 4.05 3.87 5.76
C ILE A 100 2.76 4.55 5.34
N VAL A 101 1.76 4.55 6.21
CA VAL A 101 0.48 5.23 5.98
C VAL A 101 0.35 6.33 7.03
N LYS A 102 0.03 7.55 6.60
CA LYS A 102 -0.29 8.67 7.49
C LYS A 102 -1.79 8.94 7.49
N LYS A 103 -2.30 9.40 8.63
CA LYS A 103 -3.70 9.82 8.78
C LYS A 103 -3.78 11.30 8.41
N GLU A 104 -4.74 11.66 7.58
CA GLU A 104 -5.02 13.04 7.22
C GLU A 104 -6.06 13.66 8.16
N ILE A 105 -5.99 14.99 8.33
CA ILE A 105 -6.77 15.76 9.31
C ILE A 105 -8.28 15.59 9.07
N ARG A 106 -8.71 15.40 7.81
CA ARG A 106 -10.12 15.27 7.39
C ARG A 106 -10.57 13.82 7.22
N ALA A 107 -10.33 12.98 8.22
CA ALA A 107 -10.88 11.61 8.31
C ALA A 107 -10.53 10.68 7.13
N GLY A 108 -9.26 10.67 6.72
CA GLY A 108 -8.76 9.75 5.71
C GLY A 108 -7.33 9.29 5.98
N TYR A 109 -6.79 8.52 5.05
CA TYR A 109 -5.43 8.02 5.10
C TYR A 109 -4.81 7.97 3.70
N CYS A 110 -3.48 8.16 3.63
CA CYS A 110 -2.70 8.11 2.40
C CYS A 110 -1.32 7.50 2.66
N ILE A 111 -0.62 7.12 1.59
CA ILE A 111 0.77 6.69 1.71
C ILE A 111 1.64 7.87 2.11
N ASN A 112 2.55 7.61 3.03
CA ASN A 112 3.52 8.56 3.50
C ASN A 112 4.69 8.66 2.50
N LEU A 113 4.61 9.62 1.59
CA LEU A 113 5.61 9.83 0.55
C LEU A 113 6.99 10.28 1.10
N ASP A 114 7.05 10.76 2.34
CA ASP A 114 8.33 11.06 3.03
C ASP A 114 9.10 9.78 3.42
N VAL A 115 8.43 8.62 3.39
CA VAL A 115 9.00 7.31 3.71
C VAL A 115 9.27 6.50 2.45
N ILE A 116 8.42 6.64 1.44
CA ILE A 116 8.56 5.99 0.15
C ILE A 116 8.05 6.92 -0.96
N GLN A 117 8.94 7.29 -1.87
CA GLN A 117 8.58 8.12 -3.02
C GLN A 117 7.70 7.33 -4.00
N ASP A 118 6.86 8.02 -4.76
CA ASP A 118 5.84 7.38 -5.61
C ASP A 118 6.45 6.46 -6.68
N GLU A 119 7.63 6.82 -7.21
CA GLU A 119 8.38 6.06 -8.21
C GLU A 119 8.79 4.67 -7.72
N PHE A 120 8.84 4.46 -6.39
CA PHE A 120 9.15 3.18 -5.77
C PHE A 120 7.89 2.41 -5.32
N ILE A 121 6.70 2.89 -5.64
CA ILE A 121 5.43 2.23 -5.34
C ILE A 121 4.94 1.51 -6.58
N ILE A 122 4.83 0.19 -6.48
CA ILE A 122 4.52 -0.68 -7.62
C ILE A 122 3.29 -1.50 -7.30
N THR A 123 2.22 -1.27 -8.07
CA THR A 123 0.98 -2.05 -7.99
C THR A 123 0.78 -2.85 -9.28
N THR A 124 0.38 -4.12 -9.14
CA THR A 124 0.10 -4.98 -10.29
C THR A 124 -1.09 -5.90 -10.03
N ARG A 125 -1.91 -6.09 -11.05
CA ARG A 125 -3.05 -7.03 -11.08
C ARG A 125 -2.74 -8.07 -12.15
N LYS A 126 -2.86 -9.35 -11.82
CA LYS A 126 -2.73 -10.47 -12.76
C LYS A 126 -4.08 -11.16 -12.94
#